data_AF-A0A7C3TZN7-F1
#
_entry.id   AF-A0A7C3TZN7-F1
#
_cell.length_a   1.000
_cell.length_b   1.000
_cell.length_c   1.000
_cell.angle_alpha   90.00
_cell.angle_beta   90.00
_cell.angle_gamma   90.00
#
_symmetry.space_group_name_H-M   'P 1'
#
loop_
_entity.id
_entity.type
_entity.pdbx_description
1 polymer ?
#
loop_
_entity_poly.entity_id
_entity_poly.type
_entity_poly.pdbx_seq_one_letter_code
_entity_poly.pdbx_strand_id
1 'polypeptide(L)'
;MSHLELAGLSAYPESRVDYAGSTYFMTRGERMLGVIGESAGFEGTRHEASGALLCPLTPANAAALRRRLPWLNPVPLGLRTSAGFGDRLGLATPGHVLAVRGTGIAPVFAQQSVRENARTHRTPQQVLDDAMWGVFQAGWREPWGADADHLKTPADAEAFAAAGYTFYTIDPGDHVDNAADTDPAATLTAKVDTLPWDILDSSAKDLEERYLKVLLRLGRFNLYFDRPVLLRAAAKYG
;
A
#
# COMPACT_ATOMS: atom_id res chain seq x y z
N MET A 1 -19.61 -22.65 -5.85
CA MET A 1 -18.15 -22.58 -5.67
C MET A 1 -17.67 -23.93 -5.18
N SER A 2 -16.73 -24.56 -5.88
CA SER A 2 -16.13 -25.83 -5.46
C SER A 2 -15.49 -25.69 -4.08
N HIS A 3 -15.37 -26.79 -3.34
CA HIS A 3 -14.63 -26.88 -2.10
C HIS A 3 -13.73 -28.11 -2.18
N LEU A 4 -12.57 -28.04 -1.53
CA LEU A 4 -11.66 -29.16 -1.40
C LEU A 4 -11.93 -29.82 -0.04
N GLU A 5 -12.26 -31.10 -0.04
CA GLU A 5 -12.37 -31.89 1.19
C GLU A 5 -11.04 -32.58 1.48
N LEU A 6 -10.48 -32.34 2.66
CA LEU A 6 -9.26 -32.97 3.16
C LEU A 6 -9.56 -33.66 4.49
N ALA A 7 -9.97 -34.92 4.43
CA ALA A 7 -10.29 -35.74 5.59
C ALA A 7 -11.27 -35.05 6.57
N GLY A 8 -12.36 -34.48 6.03
CA GLY A 8 -13.40 -33.77 6.80
C GLY A 8 -13.15 -32.27 7.00
N LEU A 9 -12.03 -31.74 6.51
CA LEU A 9 -11.79 -30.30 6.43
C LEU A 9 -12.25 -29.76 5.09
N SER A 10 -13.17 -28.80 5.12
CA SER A 10 -13.52 -28.02 3.93
C SER A 10 -12.50 -26.89 3.74
N ALA A 11 -11.91 -26.78 2.55
CA ALA A 11 -10.89 -25.78 2.23
C ALA A 11 -11.26 -24.95 0.99
N TYR A 12 -10.70 -23.73 0.90
CA TYR A 12 -10.75 -22.90 -0.30
C TYR A 12 -9.86 -23.54 -1.37
N PRO A 13 -10.40 -24.03 -2.50
CA PRO A 13 -9.60 -24.73 -3.52
C PRO A 13 -8.43 -23.89 -4.04
N GLU A 14 -8.65 -22.60 -4.24
CA GLU A 14 -7.69 -21.65 -4.79
C GLU A 14 -6.51 -21.40 -3.83
N SER A 15 -6.71 -21.63 -2.53
CA SER A 15 -5.67 -21.48 -1.52
C SER A 15 -4.70 -22.65 -1.45
N ARG A 16 -5.02 -23.78 -2.09
CA ARG A 16 -4.13 -24.95 -2.07
C ARG A 16 -2.86 -24.67 -2.86
N VAL A 17 -1.73 -24.79 -2.18
CA VAL A 17 -0.40 -24.59 -2.75
C VAL A 17 0.52 -25.69 -2.30
N ASP A 18 1.10 -26.42 -3.25
CA ASP A 18 2.25 -27.28 -3.02
C ASP A 18 3.53 -26.48 -3.31
N TYR A 19 4.43 -26.37 -2.32
CA TYR A 19 5.67 -25.60 -2.45
C TYR A 19 6.76 -26.14 -1.53
N ALA A 20 7.94 -26.37 -2.08
CA ALA A 20 9.13 -26.84 -1.35
C ALA A 20 8.89 -28.06 -0.45
N GLY A 21 8.09 -29.03 -0.92
CA GLY A 21 7.81 -30.27 -0.17
C GLY A 21 6.73 -30.15 0.92
N SER A 22 6.08 -29.00 1.06
CA SER A 22 4.91 -28.81 1.92
C SER A 22 3.67 -28.42 1.12
N THR A 23 2.51 -28.78 1.63
CA THR A 23 1.20 -28.31 1.14
C THR A 23 0.63 -27.31 2.13
N TYR A 24 0.20 -26.16 1.61
CA TYR A 24 -0.50 -25.12 2.35
C TYR A 24 -1.92 -25.00 1.80
N PHE A 25 -2.89 -24.73 2.67
CA PHE A 25 -4.26 -24.41 2.27
C PHE A 25 -4.95 -23.61 3.37
N MET A 26 -6.07 -22.96 3.08
CA MET A 26 -6.90 -22.31 4.08
C MET A 26 -8.26 -23.00 4.21
N THR A 27 -8.67 -23.27 5.45
CA THR A 27 -9.97 -23.89 5.76
C THR A 27 -11.14 -22.91 5.59
N ARG A 28 -12.32 -23.45 5.31
CA ARG A 28 -13.61 -22.75 5.27
C ARG A 28 -14.37 -22.95 6.58
N GLY A 29 -15.21 -21.99 6.94
CA GLY A 29 -15.87 -21.96 8.26
C GLY A 29 -14.97 -21.24 9.26
N GLU A 30 -14.32 -21.98 10.14
CA GLU A 30 -13.22 -21.45 10.93
C GLU A 30 -12.00 -21.28 10.02
N ARG A 31 -11.59 -20.04 9.78
CA ARG A 31 -10.46 -19.72 8.88
C ARG A 31 -9.15 -20.03 9.60
N MET A 32 -8.46 -21.07 9.16
CA MET A 32 -7.15 -21.49 9.65
C MET A 32 -6.24 -21.84 8.47
N LEU A 33 -4.94 -21.66 8.66
CA LEU A 33 -3.92 -22.18 7.74
C LEU A 33 -3.67 -23.65 8.04
N GLY A 34 -3.90 -24.52 7.05
CA GLY A 34 -3.46 -25.91 7.09
C GLY A 34 -2.07 -26.06 6.48
N VAL A 35 -1.16 -26.73 7.20
CA VAL A 35 0.19 -27.05 6.74
C VAL A 35 0.42 -28.56 6.82
N ILE A 36 0.73 -29.20 5.70
CA ILE A 36 1.15 -30.61 5.62
C ILE A 36 2.59 -30.64 5.14
N GLY A 37 3.46 -31.40 5.81
CA GLY A 37 4.90 -31.45 5.55
C GLY A 37 5.69 -30.70 6.62
N GLU A 38 6.76 -30.00 6.21
CA GLU A 38 7.58 -29.19 7.11
C GLU A 38 6.72 -28.08 7.76
N SER A 39 6.72 -27.98 9.09
CA SER A 39 5.85 -27.07 9.84
C SER A 39 6.58 -26.21 10.88
N ALA A 40 7.92 -26.26 10.94
CA ALA A 40 8.72 -25.47 11.88
C ALA A 40 8.46 -23.95 11.75
N GLY A 41 8.23 -23.30 12.89
CA GLY A 41 7.92 -21.88 12.97
C GLY A 41 6.46 -21.52 12.75
N PHE A 42 5.57 -22.50 12.54
CA PHE A 42 4.13 -22.31 12.69
C PHE A 42 3.65 -22.77 14.06
N GLU A 43 2.65 -22.08 14.60
CA GLU A 43 1.96 -22.41 15.83
C GLU A 43 0.54 -22.86 15.50
N GLY A 44 0.13 -24.02 16.00
CA GLY A 44 -1.18 -24.60 15.68
C GLY A 44 -1.43 -25.95 16.35
N THR A 45 -2.57 -26.55 16.02
CA THR A 45 -3.02 -27.85 16.54
C THR A 45 -2.98 -28.89 15.43
N ARG A 46 -2.44 -30.08 15.71
CA ARG A 46 -2.41 -31.17 14.74
C ARG A 46 -3.82 -31.75 14.54
N HIS A 47 -4.21 -31.92 13.29
CA HIS A 47 -5.44 -32.58 12.88
C HIS A 47 -5.10 -33.97 12.33
N GLU A 48 -5.25 -34.99 13.19
CA GLU A 48 -4.80 -36.37 12.91
C GLU A 48 -5.33 -36.94 11.58
N ALA A 49 -6.61 -36.72 11.28
CA ALA A 49 -7.24 -37.31 10.10
C ALA A 49 -6.65 -36.81 8.77
N SER A 50 -6.21 -35.55 8.71
CA SER A 50 -5.57 -34.98 7.52
C SER A 50 -4.04 -34.95 7.60
N GLY A 51 -3.48 -35.20 8.79
CA GLY A 51 -2.05 -35.02 9.08
C GLY A 51 -1.58 -33.56 9.07
N ALA A 52 -2.49 -32.60 8.92
CA ALA A 52 -2.17 -31.18 8.85
C ALA A 52 -1.96 -30.55 10.23
N LEU A 53 -1.07 -29.57 10.33
CA LEU A 53 -1.06 -28.59 11.41
C LEU A 53 -2.04 -27.47 11.06
N LEU A 54 -3.08 -27.29 11.86
CA LEU A 54 -4.07 -26.22 11.71
C LEU A 54 -3.64 -25.02 12.58
N CYS A 55 -3.31 -23.93 11.91
CA CYS A 55 -2.68 -22.76 12.49
C CYS A 55 -3.68 -21.58 12.48
N PRO A 56 -3.94 -20.91 13.62
CA PRO A 56 -4.72 -19.67 13.62
C PRO A 56 -4.04 -18.58 12.78
N LEU A 57 -4.83 -17.64 12.25
CA LEU A 57 -4.35 -16.55 11.40
C LEU A 57 -3.68 -15.43 12.20
N THR A 58 -2.60 -15.75 12.92
CA THR A 58 -1.84 -14.82 13.76
C THR A 58 -0.74 -14.11 12.96
N PRO A 59 -0.23 -12.96 13.43
CA PRO A 59 0.92 -12.30 12.80
C PRO A 59 2.17 -13.20 12.71
N ALA A 60 2.41 -14.06 13.71
CA ALA A 60 3.53 -14.99 13.71
C ALA A 60 3.41 -16.04 12.58
N ASN A 61 2.23 -16.64 12.43
CA ASN A 61 1.94 -17.58 11.34
C ASN A 61 1.93 -16.90 9.97
N ALA A 62 1.42 -15.67 9.88
CA ALA A 62 1.48 -14.86 8.67
C ALA A 62 2.93 -14.61 8.22
N ALA A 63 3.80 -14.20 9.15
CA ALA A 63 5.22 -13.99 8.89
C ALA A 63 5.92 -15.30 8.48
N ALA A 64 5.62 -16.42 9.14
CA ALA A 64 6.15 -17.73 8.79
C ALA A 64 5.73 -18.15 7.37
N LEU A 65 4.46 -17.93 7.00
CA LEU A 65 3.96 -18.25 5.67
C LEU A 65 4.62 -17.36 4.60
N ARG A 66 4.71 -16.05 4.83
CA ARG A 66 5.35 -15.09 3.91
C ARG A 66 6.83 -15.39 3.65
N ARG A 67 7.56 -15.91 4.63
CA ARG A 67 8.95 -16.38 4.45
C ARG A 67 9.05 -17.58 3.49
N ARG A 68 8.03 -18.43 3.47
CA ARG A 68 8.01 -19.66 2.66
C ARG A 68 7.39 -19.45 1.29
N LEU A 69 6.36 -18.62 1.19
CA LEU A 69 5.66 -18.28 -0.05
C LEU A 69 5.93 -16.81 -0.39
N PRO A 70 7.06 -16.49 -1.04
CA PRO A 70 7.54 -15.11 -1.13
C PRO A 70 6.60 -14.16 -1.89
N TRP A 71 5.76 -14.66 -2.81
CA TRP A 71 4.74 -13.86 -3.51
C TRP A 71 3.62 -13.33 -2.59
N LEU A 72 3.54 -13.83 -1.35
CA LEU A 72 2.65 -13.29 -0.33
C LEU A 72 3.21 -12.04 0.36
N ASN A 73 4.39 -11.56 -0.01
CA ASN A 73 4.88 -10.25 0.40
C ASN A 73 4.48 -9.20 -0.64
N PRO A 74 4.06 -7.99 -0.21
CA PRO A 74 3.89 -6.90 -1.14
C PRO A 74 5.24 -6.50 -1.75
N VAL A 75 5.22 -5.93 -2.94
CA VAL A 75 6.41 -5.44 -3.64
C VAL A 75 6.13 -4.09 -4.31
N PRO A 76 7.15 -3.24 -4.51
CA PRO A 76 7.00 -2.04 -5.33
C PRO A 76 6.48 -2.39 -6.73
N LEU A 77 5.43 -1.69 -7.17
CA LEU A 77 4.78 -1.99 -8.44
C LEU A 77 5.44 -1.29 -9.64
N GLY A 78 6.28 -0.30 -9.41
CA GLY A 78 6.96 0.50 -10.43
C GLY A 78 5.97 1.36 -11.21
N LEU A 79 6.15 1.46 -12.53
CA LEU A 79 5.31 2.29 -13.42
C LEU A 79 4.09 1.55 -13.98
N ARG A 80 3.75 0.37 -13.42
CA ARG A 80 2.58 -0.39 -13.87
C ARG A 80 1.31 0.38 -13.54
N THR A 81 0.32 0.34 -14.44
CA THR A 81 -1.03 0.80 -14.12
C THR A 81 -1.56 0.02 -12.93
N SER A 82 -1.88 0.73 -11.84
CA SER A 82 -2.29 0.12 -10.58
C SER A 82 -3.60 0.72 -10.06
N ALA A 83 -4.27 -0.02 -9.18
CA ALA A 83 -5.45 0.45 -8.46
C ALA A 83 -5.36 0.10 -6.98
N GLY A 84 -5.84 1.03 -6.16
CA GLY A 84 -6.00 0.88 -4.71
C GLY A 84 -7.22 0.04 -4.35
N PHE A 85 -7.04 -0.95 -3.48
CA PHE A 85 -8.10 -1.87 -3.05
C PHE A 85 -8.28 -1.83 -1.53
N GLY A 86 -8.43 -0.62 -0.99
CA GLY A 86 -8.55 -0.38 0.44
C GLY A 86 -9.68 -1.17 1.10
N ASP A 87 -9.38 -1.79 2.24
CA ASP A 87 -10.29 -2.70 2.95
C ASP A 87 -10.28 -2.40 4.45
N ARG A 88 -11.28 -1.62 4.87
CA ARG A 88 -11.48 -1.23 6.28
C ARG A 88 -11.97 -2.38 7.17
N LEU A 89 -12.36 -3.52 6.58
CA LEU A 89 -12.98 -4.66 7.26
C LEU A 89 -12.04 -5.86 7.39
N GLY A 90 -11.02 -5.95 6.53
CA GLY A 90 -10.07 -7.09 6.50
C GLY A 90 -10.61 -8.36 5.85
N LEU A 91 -11.68 -8.26 5.06
CA LEU A 91 -12.40 -9.39 4.47
C LEU A 91 -12.62 -9.29 2.95
N ALA A 92 -12.35 -8.14 2.35
CA ALA A 92 -12.71 -7.83 0.96
C ALA A 92 -11.67 -8.32 -0.06
N THR A 93 -10.43 -8.54 0.36
CA THR A 93 -9.32 -8.90 -0.56
C THR A 93 -9.61 -10.07 -1.50
N PRO A 94 -10.26 -11.19 -1.08
CA PRO A 94 -10.65 -12.24 -2.03
C PRO A 94 -11.58 -11.74 -3.15
N GLY A 95 -12.51 -10.84 -2.83
CA GLY A 95 -13.37 -10.18 -3.82
C GLY A 95 -12.59 -9.22 -4.72
N HIS A 96 -11.64 -8.47 -4.15
CA HIS A 96 -10.73 -7.61 -4.91
C HIS A 96 -9.89 -8.42 -5.92
N VAL A 97 -9.39 -9.59 -5.52
CA VAL A 97 -8.68 -10.52 -6.41
C VAL A 97 -9.58 -10.97 -7.57
N LEU A 98 -10.84 -11.31 -7.30
CA LEU A 98 -11.79 -11.69 -8.36
C LEU A 98 -12.04 -10.54 -9.35
N ALA A 99 -12.13 -9.30 -8.86
CA ALA A 99 -12.39 -8.13 -9.71
C ALA A 99 -11.18 -7.76 -10.59
N VAL A 100 -9.95 -7.89 -10.08
CA VAL A 100 -8.75 -7.42 -10.79
C VAL A 100 -8.14 -8.49 -11.71
N ARG A 101 -8.42 -9.77 -11.48
CA ARG A 101 -7.80 -10.87 -12.23
C ARG A 101 -8.08 -10.76 -13.73
N GLY A 102 -7.01 -10.82 -14.52
CA GLY A 102 -7.09 -10.74 -15.98
C GLY A 102 -7.27 -9.33 -16.56
N THR A 103 -7.34 -8.29 -15.73
CA THR A 103 -7.50 -6.89 -16.20
C THR A 103 -6.19 -6.24 -16.65
N GLY A 104 -5.04 -6.77 -16.22
CA GLY A 104 -3.72 -6.15 -16.40
C GLY A 104 -3.41 -5.02 -15.40
N ILE A 105 -4.33 -4.70 -14.49
CA ILE A 105 -4.12 -3.72 -13.41
C ILE A 105 -3.36 -4.37 -12.27
N ALA A 106 -2.26 -3.75 -11.82
CA ALA A 106 -1.50 -4.20 -10.67
C ALA A 106 -2.21 -3.78 -9.35
N PRO A 107 -2.61 -4.73 -8.48
CA PRO A 107 -3.41 -4.41 -7.31
C PRO A 107 -2.56 -3.94 -6.13
N VAL A 108 -3.04 -2.93 -5.41
CA VAL A 108 -2.55 -2.55 -4.08
C VAL A 108 -3.59 -3.03 -3.06
N PHE A 109 -3.42 -4.26 -2.57
CA PHE A 109 -4.42 -4.91 -1.71
C PHE A 109 -4.39 -4.45 -0.25
N ALA A 110 -3.21 -4.07 0.27
CA ALA A 110 -3.10 -3.46 1.59
C ALA A 110 -3.05 -1.95 1.42
N GLN A 111 -4.18 -1.27 1.60
CA GLN A 111 -4.22 0.19 1.58
C GLN A 111 -5.14 0.68 2.69
N GLN A 112 -4.60 1.51 3.57
CA GLN A 112 -5.39 2.21 4.58
C GLN A 112 -4.61 3.43 5.10
N SER A 113 -5.29 4.55 5.29
CA SER A 113 -4.68 5.77 5.85
C SER A 113 -4.55 5.71 7.37
N VAL A 114 -3.68 6.57 7.93
CA VAL A 114 -3.52 6.74 9.39
C VAL A 114 -4.87 7.01 10.08
N ARG A 115 -5.68 7.88 9.46
CA ARG A 115 -7.02 8.25 9.97
C ARG A 115 -7.97 7.05 9.98
N GLU A 116 -7.93 6.21 8.97
CA GLU A 116 -8.77 5.01 8.90
C GLU A 116 -8.32 3.97 9.93
N ASN A 117 -7.00 3.73 10.07
CA ASN A 117 -6.44 2.86 11.11
C ASN A 117 -6.92 3.24 12.51
N ALA A 118 -6.87 4.54 12.83
CA ALA A 118 -7.37 5.05 14.10
C ALA A 118 -8.88 4.81 14.30
N ARG A 119 -9.69 5.00 13.24
CA ARG A 119 -11.15 4.81 13.29
C ARG A 119 -11.59 3.35 13.37
N THR A 120 -10.84 2.45 12.74
CA THR A 120 -11.14 1.01 12.76
C THR A 120 -10.45 0.28 13.90
N HIS A 121 -9.61 0.98 14.69
CA HIS A 121 -8.73 0.39 15.70
C HIS A 121 -7.86 -0.75 15.13
N ARG A 122 -7.36 -0.56 13.90
CA ARG A 122 -6.50 -1.53 13.21
C ARG A 122 -5.09 -0.96 13.08
N THR A 123 -4.11 -1.84 13.20
CA THR A 123 -2.69 -1.50 12.96
C THR A 123 -2.32 -1.71 11.50
N PRO A 124 -1.27 -1.04 10.98
CA PRO A 124 -0.74 -1.32 9.63
C PRO A 124 -0.40 -2.80 9.41
N GLN A 125 0.10 -3.49 10.45
CA GLN A 125 0.41 -4.91 10.42
C GLN A 125 -0.86 -5.76 10.21
N GLN A 126 -1.96 -5.45 10.91
CA GLN A 126 -3.23 -6.15 10.71
C GLN A 126 -3.77 -5.95 9.30
N VAL A 127 -3.71 -4.73 8.77
CA VAL A 127 -4.14 -4.44 7.39
C VAL A 127 -3.33 -5.25 6.37
N LEU A 128 -2.00 -5.33 6.57
CA LEU A 128 -1.13 -6.10 5.70
C LEU A 128 -1.40 -7.61 5.78
N ASP A 129 -1.53 -8.15 6.99
CA ASP A 129 -1.77 -9.58 7.19
C ASP A 129 -3.15 -9.99 6.65
N ASP A 130 -4.19 -9.17 6.86
CA ASP A 130 -5.54 -9.45 6.33
C ASP A 130 -5.55 -9.47 4.79
N ALA A 131 -4.85 -8.53 4.15
CA ALA A 131 -4.66 -8.52 2.70
C ALA A 131 -3.90 -9.78 2.24
N MET A 132 -2.81 -10.13 2.92
CA MET A 132 -2.02 -11.33 2.61
C MET A 132 -2.87 -12.62 2.72
N TRP A 133 -3.68 -12.75 3.77
CA TRP A 133 -4.59 -13.90 3.92
C TRP A 133 -5.61 -13.96 2.79
N GLY A 134 -6.12 -12.81 2.34
CA GLY A 134 -7.00 -12.75 1.18
C GLY A 134 -6.31 -13.12 -0.14
N VAL A 135 -5.07 -12.67 -0.35
CA VAL A 135 -4.22 -13.04 -1.49
C VAL A 135 -3.99 -14.56 -1.51
N PHE A 136 -3.63 -15.13 -0.35
CA PHE A 136 -3.44 -16.57 -0.19
C PHE A 136 -4.74 -17.34 -0.44
N GLN A 137 -5.85 -16.91 0.17
CA GLN A 137 -7.18 -17.51 0.00
C GLN A 137 -7.56 -17.63 -1.48
N ALA A 138 -7.35 -16.56 -2.24
CA ALA A 138 -7.80 -16.43 -3.60
C ALA A 138 -6.77 -16.93 -4.64
N GLY A 139 -5.69 -17.58 -4.18
CA GLY A 139 -4.67 -18.14 -5.06
C GLY A 139 -4.00 -17.08 -5.95
N TRP A 140 -3.82 -15.86 -5.45
CA TRP A 140 -3.12 -14.81 -6.17
C TRP A 140 -1.61 -14.98 -6.02
N ARG A 141 -0.89 -14.95 -7.15
CA ARG A 141 0.57 -15.18 -7.21
C ARG A 141 1.33 -14.09 -7.96
N GLU A 142 0.62 -13.13 -8.53
CA GLU A 142 1.24 -12.00 -9.23
C GLU A 142 1.66 -10.92 -8.22
N PRO A 143 2.57 -10.00 -8.59
CA PRO A 143 2.96 -8.91 -7.71
C PRO A 143 1.77 -8.05 -7.26
N TRP A 144 1.77 -7.65 -6.00
CA TRP A 144 0.77 -6.76 -5.40
C TRP A 144 1.45 -5.76 -4.45
N GLY A 145 0.82 -4.62 -4.21
CA GLY A 145 1.37 -3.51 -3.42
C GLY A 145 0.73 -3.33 -2.05
N ALA A 146 1.43 -2.60 -1.20
CA ALA A 146 0.93 -2.13 0.09
C ALA A 146 1.20 -0.62 0.22
N ASP A 147 0.13 0.18 0.31
CA ASP A 147 0.16 1.65 0.32
C ASP A 147 -0.19 2.24 1.69
N ALA A 148 0.77 2.98 2.23
CA ALA A 148 0.63 3.80 3.42
C ALA A 148 0.01 5.13 2.99
N ASP A 149 -1.31 5.19 3.05
CA ASP A 149 -2.09 6.25 2.43
C ASP A 149 -2.15 7.52 3.31
N HIS A 150 -2.15 8.69 2.69
CA HIS A 150 -2.28 10.01 3.34
C HIS A 150 -1.33 10.25 4.54
N LEU A 151 -0.03 10.02 4.37
CA LEU A 151 0.98 10.29 5.38
C LEU A 151 1.29 11.79 5.46
N LYS A 152 1.18 12.36 6.66
CA LYS A 152 1.46 13.78 6.92
C LYS A 152 2.79 14.01 7.61
N THR A 153 3.23 13.06 8.44
CA THR A 153 4.48 13.19 9.19
C THR A 153 5.39 11.98 8.97
N PRO A 154 6.72 12.12 9.12
CA PRO A 154 7.64 10.98 9.10
C PRO A 154 7.31 9.92 10.16
N ALA A 155 6.86 10.35 11.34
CA ALA A 155 6.46 9.46 12.43
C ALA A 155 5.28 8.55 12.04
N ASP A 156 4.34 9.08 11.25
CA ASP A 156 3.22 8.29 10.74
C ASP A 156 3.68 7.13 9.86
N ALA A 157 4.82 7.28 9.17
CA ALA A 157 5.36 6.27 8.25
C ALA A 157 6.06 5.10 8.96
N GLU A 158 6.54 5.28 10.18
CA GLU A 158 7.38 4.29 10.89
C GLU A 158 6.68 2.94 11.06
N ALA A 159 5.41 2.95 11.47
CA ALA A 159 4.63 1.73 11.66
C ALA A 159 4.34 0.99 10.35
N PHE A 160 4.18 1.72 9.24
CA PHE A 160 4.00 1.12 7.92
C PHE A 160 5.31 0.54 7.37
N ALA A 161 6.43 1.26 7.56
CA ALA A 161 7.76 0.79 7.21
C ALA A 161 8.13 -0.48 7.97
N ALA A 162 7.88 -0.51 9.28
CA ALA A 162 8.10 -1.69 10.11
C ALA A 162 7.24 -2.90 9.68
N ALA A 163 6.01 -2.67 9.23
CA ALA A 163 5.13 -3.73 8.72
C ALA A 163 5.56 -4.26 7.33
N GLY A 164 6.30 -3.46 6.55
CA GLY A 164 6.79 -3.82 5.22
C GLY A 164 5.96 -3.24 4.07
N TYR A 165 5.38 -2.05 4.25
CA TYR A 165 4.70 -1.33 3.17
C TYR A 165 5.68 -0.92 2.07
N THR A 166 5.18 -0.87 0.83
CA THR A 166 6.00 -0.74 -0.38
C THR A 166 5.67 0.49 -1.22
N PHE A 167 4.64 1.23 -0.82
CA PHE A 167 4.19 2.47 -1.42
C PHE A 167 3.78 3.42 -0.28
N TYR A 168 4.18 4.69 -0.39
CA TYR A 168 3.96 5.74 0.61
C TYR A 168 3.36 6.95 -0.09
N THR A 169 2.14 7.30 0.29
CA THR A 169 1.43 8.47 -0.25
C THR A 169 1.63 9.64 0.70
N ILE A 170 2.57 10.53 0.38
CA ILE A 170 2.82 11.74 1.17
C ILE A 170 1.77 12.79 0.83
N ASP A 171 1.08 13.30 1.85
CA ASP A 171 0.06 14.34 1.75
C ASP A 171 0.64 15.69 2.21
N PRO A 172 1.10 16.55 1.28
CA PRO A 172 1.62 17.87 1.61
C PRO A 172 0.50 18.90 1.85
N GLY A 173 -0.78 18.49 1.90
CA GLY A 173 -1.92 19.39 1.92
C GLY A 173 -1.90 20.45 3.01
N ASP A 174 -1.32 20.14 4.18
CA ASP A 174 -1.18 21.10 5.30
C ASP A 174 -0.14 22.20 5.01
N HIS A 175 0.73 22.00 4.03
CA HIS A 175 1.74 22.95 3.57
C HIS A 175 1.29 23.75 2.34
N VAL A 176 0.12 23.47 1.77
CA VAL A 176 -0.39 24.20 0.61
C VAL A 176 -1.10 25.47 1.04
N ASP A 177 -0.56 26.63 0.65
CA ASP A 177 -1.16 27.92 0.96
C ASP A 177 -2.23 28.31 -0.08
N ASN A 178 -3.48 27.98 0.20
CA ASN A 178 -4.60 28.31 -0.68
C ASN A 178 -4.88 29.82 -0.81
N ALA A 179 -4.48 30.65 0.17
CA ALA A 179 -4.67 32.10 0.08
C ALA A 179 -3.81 32.73 -1.03
N ALA A 180 -2.69 32.09 -1.37
CA ALA A 180 -1.85 32.47 -2.49
C ALA A 180 -2.65 32.61 -3.79
N ASP A 181 -3.80 31.94 -3.99
CA ASP A 181 -4.61 32.07 -5.22
C ASP A 181 -5.20 33.47 -5.44
N THR A 182 -5.43 34.23 -4.37
CA THR A 182 -6.04 35.57 -4.45
C THR A 182 -5.17 36.67 -3.85
N ASP A 183 -4.02 36.31 -3.27
CA ASP A 183 -3.13 37.29 -2.66
C ASP A 183 -2.61 38.33 -3.66
N PRO A 184 -2.42 39.59 -3.20
CA PRO A 184 -1.82 40.64 -4.00
C PRO A 184 -0.30 40.41 -4.18
N ALA A 185 0.28 41.01 -5.22
CA ALA A 185 1.67 40.79 -5.61
C ALA A 185 2.70 41.07 -4.50
N ALA A 186 2.44 42.08 -3.65
CA ALA A 186 3.31 42.40 -2.52
C ALA A 186 3.32 41.27 -1.48
N THR A 187 2.15 40.71 -1.15
CA THR A 187 2.02 39.56 -0.24
C THR A 187 2.70 38.33 -0.81
N LEU A 188 2.50 38.05 -2.11
CA LEU A 188 3.16 36.92 -2.78
C LEU A 188 4.68 37.05 -2.74
N THR A 189 5.21 38.25 -3.00
CA THR A 189 6.67 38.51 -2.92
C THR A 189 7.18 38.24 -1.51
N ALA A 190 6.49 38.77 -0.48
CA ALA A 190 6.87 38.55 0.90
C ALA A 190 6.86 37.08 1.31
N LYS A 191 5.84 36.30 0.88
CA LYS A 191 5.78 34.86 1.12
C LYS A 191 6.96 34.12 0.50
N VAL A 192 7.27 34.42 -0.77
CA VAL A 192 8.40 33.82 -1.50
C VAL A 192 9.74 34.16 -0.86
N ASP A 193 9.92 35.40 -0.38
CA ASP A 193 11.14 35.82 0.31
C ASP A 193 11.37 35.06 1.64
N THR A 194 10.29 34.58 2.27
CA THR A 194 10.32 33.82 3.53
C THR A 194 10.29 32.30 3.38
N LEU A 195 10.28 31.77 2.16
CA LEU A 195 10.34 30.33 1.94
C LEU A 195 11.63 29.75 2.56
N PRO A 196 11.59 28.48 3.02
CA PRO A 196 12.75 27.83 3.65
C PRO A 196 13.77 27.40 2.57
N TRP A 197 14.38 28.39 1.91
CA TRP A 197 15.28 28.20 0.78
C TRP A 197 16.48 27.29 1.07
N ASP A 198 16.92 27.25 2.32
CA ASP A 198 17.95 26.35 2.82
C ASP A 198 17.48 24.88 2.80
N ILE A 199 16.25 24.61 3.23
CA ILE A 199 15.65 23.25 3.19
C ILE A 199 15.39 22.83 1.75
N LEU A 200 14.99 23.78 0.90
CA LEU A 200 14.72 23.53 -0.52
C LEU A 200 15.99 23.40 -1.38
N ASP A 201 17.18 23.62 -0.81
CA ASP A 201 18.47 23.63 -1.52
C ASP A 201 18.42 24.51 -2.79
N SER A 202 17.89 25.73 -2.65
CA SER A 202 17.64 26.65 -3.75
C SER A 202 17.62 28.10 -3.26
N SER A 203 17.40 29.06 -4.16
CA SER A 203 17.08 30.45 -3.82
C SER A 203 15.97 31.02 -4.70
N ALA A 204 15.41 32.17 -4.32
CA ALA A 204 14.45 32.91 -5.15
C ALA A 204 15.05 33.28 -6.52
N LYS A 205 16.36 33.59 -6.56
CA LYS A 205 17.08 33.86 -7.79
C LYS A 205 17.14 32.62 -8.69
N ASP A 206 17.48 31.45 -8.14
CA ASP A 206 17.54 30.20 -8.91
C ASP A 206 16.16 29.77 -9.43
N LEU A 207 15.09 30.09 -8.70
CA LEU A 207 13.72 29.89 -9.15
C LEU A 207 13.40 30.78 -10.36
N GLU A 208 13.70 32.09 -10.26
CA GLU A 208 13.48 33.03 -11.37
C GLU A 208 14.31 32.65 -12.59
N GLU A 209 15.60 32.33 -12.43
CA GLU A 209 16.46 31.92 -13.55
C GLU A 209 15.97 30.65 -14.25
N ARG A 210 15.38 29.71 -13.50
CA ARG A 210 14.86 28.45 -14.06
C ARG A 210 13.53 28.61 -14.79
N TYR A 211 12.63 29.46 -14.30
CA TYR A 211 11.24 29.45 -14.75
C TYR A 211 10.75 30.78 -15.32
N LEU A 212 11.26 31.93 -14.86
CA LEU A 212 10.72 33.24 -15.25
C LEU A 212 10.93 33.51 -16.75
N LYS A 213 9.83 33.80 -17.45
CA LYS A 213 9.78 34.02 -18.90
C LYS A 213 10.27 32.82 -19.73
N VAL A 214 10.30 31.63 -19.13
CA VAL A 214 10.60 30.38 -19.82
C VAL A 214 9.30 29.74 -20.31
N LEU A 215 9.29 29.34 -21.60
CA LEU A 215 8.20 28.56 -22.19
C LEU A 215 8.54 27.07 -22.09
N LEU A 216 7.87 26.35 -21.19
CA LEU A 216 7.99 24.91 -21.06
C LEU A 216 7.01 24.20 -22.00
N ARG A 217 7.51 23.31 -22.86
CA ARG A 217 6.70 22.53 -23.79
C ARG A 217 6.46 21.13 -23.23
N LEU A 218 5.24 20.86 -22.80
CA LEU A 218 4.80 19.61 -22.16
C LEU A 218 3.94 18.81 -23.15
N GLY A 219 4.54 18.43 -24.28
CA GLY A 219 3.84 17.74 -25.36
C GLY A 219 2.82 18.65 -26.06
N ARG A 220 1.52 18.46 -25.77
CA ARG A 220 0.42 19.28 -26.34
C ARG A 220 0.14 20.55 -25.56
N PHE A 221 0.73 20.69 -24.37
CA PHE A 221 0.54 21.85 -23.51
C PHE A 221 1.80 22.70 -23.51
N ASN A 222 1.60 24.02 -23.41
CA ASN A 222 2.69 24.96 -23.17
C ASN A 222 2.42 25.66 -21.84
N LEU A 223 3.43 25.73 -20.98
CA LEU A 223 3.38 26.43 -19.71
C LEU A 223 4.37 27.59 -19.75
N TYR A 224 3.89 28.78 -19.42
CA TYR A 224 4.69 29.99 -19.39
C TYR A 224 4.52 30.67 -18.04
N PHE A 225 5.65 30.99 -17.40
CA PHE A 225 5.66 31.67 -16.11
C PHE A 225 6.03 33.14 -16.32
N ASP A 226 5.04 34.03 -16.27
CA ASP A 226 5.31 35.42 -15.94
C ASP A 226 5.53 35.58 -14.42
N ARG A 227 5.91 36.77 -13.99
CA ARG A 227 6.24 37.02 -12.59
C ARG A 227 5.06 36.75 -11.63
N PRO A 228 3.83 37.21 -11.92
CA PRO A 228 2.67 36.87 -11.09
C PRO A 228 2.42 35.36 -10.97
N VAL A 229 2.46 34.61 -12.09
CA VAL A 229 2.23 33.16 -12.06
C VAL A 229 3.33 32.45 -11.28
N LEU A 230 4.59 32.85 -11.45
CA LEU A 230 5.73 32.26 -10.74
C LEU A 230 5.64 32.49 -9.23
N LEU A 231 5.42 33.73 -8.81
CA LEU A 231 5.30 34.07 -7.38
C LEU A 231 4.10 33.37 -6.73
N ARG A 232 2.99 33.25 -7.46
CA ARG A 232 1.80 32.55 -6.97
C ARG A 232 2.07 31.06 -6.76
N ALA A 233 2.71 30.40 -7.73
CA ALA A 233 3.08 29.00 -7.62
C ALA A 233 4.07 28.76 -6.47
N ALA A 234 5.09 29.59 -6.35
CA ALA A 234 6.10 29.46 -5.30
C ALA A 234 5.51 29.75 -3.91
N ALA A 235 4.68 30.78 -3.75
CA ALA A 235 4.03 31.05 -2.47
C ALA A 235 3.02 29.96 -2.06
N LYS A 236 2.43 29.25 -3.02
CA LYS A 236 1.42 28.21 -2.76
C LYS A 236 2.02 26.85 -2.41
N TYR A 237 3.13 26.50 -3.04
CA TYR A 237 3.68 25.14 -3.00
C TYR A 237 5.13 25.05 -2.49
N GLY A 238 5.79 26.20 -2.31
CA GLY A 238 7.18 26.29 -1.84
C GLY A 238 7.32 26.31 -0.33
#